data_AF-A0A7X4KD85-F1
#
_entry.id   AF-A0A7X4KD85-F1
#
_cell.length_a   1.000
_cell.length_b   1.000
_cell.length_c   1.000
_cell.angle_alpha   90.00
_cell.angle_beta   90.00
_cell.angle_gamma   90.00
#
_symmetry.space_group_name_H-M   'P 1'
#
loop_
_entity.id
_entity.type
_entity.pdbx_description
1 polymer ?
#
loop_
_entity_poly.entity_id
_entity_poly.type
_entity_poly.pdbx_seq_one_letter_code
_entity_poly.pdbx_strand_id
1 'polypeptide(L)'
;MRTLHTQRGGITVMVIISLTTLLAVVGLAFSAGLSYMVKSKLNAATDAAGLAAARAISNGANQTEQIANAKAAGQRFFNANFPANYLMSTATLNDINVAFNTSEVTITVSASATMPTALFGGFSTGPLSPAVLTETKRKDLDMIVVLDTSGSLSGSAANVRSSAQTFLNQFNVARDRVGLLHFSYGAVVDDQIRQTARGFDRTSMINHIKNYSFTGSTASPEGMYAAREQINSVPTANNNRSNLRVIVFFSDGAPNSFGTTLKWNSSGDCRDTANNNLPQAGTITTDDDGSGTPGGLYFTNKQSDDIGGSCTPSDITTKASALPDWYNAHNVQTNIWNDPAAVREFPIVTSSPRVVTSAITYKNVNRAARNLVEAMASKSRDEGVYVFTLGLGASLKTGTGADGEKGEDTLKCMANSTDAPARCFNANKPVGVYCFAATQADLTPCFSKLASAILRISK
;
A
#
# COMPACT_ATOMS: atom_id res chain seq x y z
N MET A 1 -65.18 65.26 -16.42
CA MET A 1 -64.26 64.15 -16.78
C MET A 1 -62.82 64.60 -16.58
N ARG A 2 -62.20 64.34 -15.41
CA ARG A 2 -60.79 64.70 -15.14
C ARG A 2 -60.11 63.74 -14.16
N THR A 3 -60.44 62.44 -14.25
CA THR A 3 -60.01 61.40 -13.30
C THR A 3 -59.34 60.18 -13.94
N LEU A 4 -59.39 60.02 -15.27
CA LEU A 4 -58.77 58.87 -15.96
C LEU A 4 -57.28 59.06 -16.26
N HIS A 5 -56.78 60.30 -16.30
CA HIS A 5 -55.37 60.57 -16.66
C HIS A 5 -54.40 60.50 -15.47
N THR A 6 -54.86 60.84 -14.26
CA THR A 6 -54.06 60.83 -13.02
C THR A 6 -53.83 59.42 -12.45
N GLN A 7 -54.73 58.45 -12.72
CA GLN A 7 -54.53 57.05 -12.33
C GLN A 7 -53.52 56.30 -13.21
N ARG A 8 -53.36 56.70 -14.49
CA ARG A 8 -52.35 56.12 -15.38
C ARG A 8 -50.91 56.47 -14.98
N GLY A 9 -50.68 57.65 -14.39
CA GLY A 9 -49.37 58.05 -13.88
C GLY A 9 -48.90 57.23 -12.67
N GLY A 10 -49.77 57.01 -11.68
CA GLY A 10 -49.45 56.23 -10.48
C GLY A 10 -49.19 54.75 -10.76
N ILE A 11 -49.99 54.12 -11.63
CA ILE A 11 -49.79 52.73 -12.04
C ILE A 11 -48.47 52.56 -12.79
N THR A 12 -48.10 53.51 -13.66
CA THR A 12 -46.83 53.46 -14.40
C THR A 12 -45.62 53.50 -13.46
N VAL A 13 -45.66 54.36 -12.43
CA VAL A 13 -44.59 54.43 -11.41
C VAL A 13 -44.50 53.13 -10.59
N MET A 14 -45.63 52.57 -10.15
CA MET A 14 -45.64 51.29 -9.44
C MET A 14 -45.13 50.14 -10.31
N VAL A 15 -45.48 50.09 -11.60
CA VAL A 15 -44.98 49.07 -12.54
C VAL A 15 -43.47 49.21 -12.75
N ILE A 16 -42.96 50.44 -12.91
CA ILE A 16 -41.51 50.68 -13.05
C ILE A 16 -40.75 50.22 -11.80
N ILE A 17 -41.22 50.60 -10.60
CA ILE A 17 -40.61 50.17 -9.34
C ILE A 17 -40.67 48.64 -9.19
N SER A 18 -41.80 48.02 -9.50
CA SER A 18 -41.96 46.56 -9.40
C SER A 18 -41.04 45.84 -10.37
N LEU A 19 -40.97 46.28 -11.62
CA LEU A 19 -40.13 45.68 -12.66
C LEU A 19 -38.64 45.84 -12.35
N THR A 20 -38.22 47.03 -11.92
CA THR A 20 -36.82 47.29 -11.51
C THR A 20 -36.43 46.45 -10.30
N THR A 21 -37.31 46.30 -9.31
CA THR A 21 -37.07 45.45 -8.15
C THR A 21 -36.94 43.99 -8.57
N LEU A 22 -37.80 43.52 -9.47
CA LEU A 22 -37.78 42.13 -9.96
C LEU A 22 -36.50 41.84 -10.77
N LEU A 23 -36.06 42.78 -11.60
CA LEU A 23 -34.78 42.70 -12.32
C LEU A 23 -33.59 42.70 -11.36
N ALA A 24 -33.61 43.51 -10.30
CA ALA A 24 -32.57 43.52 -9.27
C ALA A 24 -32.48 42.17 -8.55
N VAL A 25 -33.62 41.58 -8.17
CA VAL A 25 -33.67 40.26 -7.51
C VAL A 25 -33.13 39.16 -8.42
N VAL A 26 -33.49 39.15 -9.71
CA VAL A 26 -32.96 38.18 -10.69
C VAL A 26 -31.45 38.36 -10.88
N GLY A 27 -30.97 39.60 -10.97
CA GLY A 27 -29.53 39.89 -11.05
C GLY A 27 -28.76 39.39 -9.83
N LEU A 28 -29.29 39.60 -8.63
CA LEU A 28 -28.70 39.09 -7.39
C LEU A 28 -28.70 37.56 -7.33
N ALA A 29 -29.79 36.90 -7.73
CA ALA A 29 -29.90 35.44 -7.74
C ALA A 29 -28.90 34.80 -8.72
N PHE A 30 -28.78 35.35 -9.93
CA PHE A 30 -27.80 34.88 -10.92
C PHE A 30 -26.37 35.04 -10.41
N SER A 31 -26.07 36.18 -9.80
CA SER A 31 -24.73 36.47 -9.30
C SER A 31 -24.36 35.63 -8.08
N ALA A 32 -25.33 35.34 -7.20
CA ALA A 32 -25.14 34.38 -6.11
C ALA A 32 -24.85 32.97 -6.67
N GLY A 33 -25.56 32.55 -7.73
CA GLY A 33 -25.30 31.30 -8.44
C GLY A 33 -23.87 31.24 -9.02
N LEU A 34 -23.43 32.29 -9.71
CA LEU A 34 -22.07 32.40 -10.23
C LEU A 34 -21.02 32.37 -9.11
N SER A 35 -21.23 33.13 -8.03
CA SER A 35 -20.34 33.16 -6.87
C SER A 35 -20.21 31.80 -6.21
N TYR A 36 -21.32 31.06 -6.09
CA TYR A 36 -21.31 29.70 -5.59
C TYR A 36 -20.49 28.74 -6.50
N MET A 37 -20.66 28.84 -7.82
CA MET A 37 -19.88 28.04 -8.78
C MET A 37 -18.38 28.39 -8.74
N VAL A 38 -18.02 29.67 -8.63
CA VAL A 38 -16.62 30.11 -8.44
C VAL A 38 -16.06 29.54 -7.15
N LYS A 39 -16.81 29.62 -6.03
CA LYS A 39 -16.40 29.06 -4.74
C LYS A 39 -16.22 27.54 -4.79
N SER A 40 -17.14 26.82 -5.43
CA SER A 40 -17.05 25.37 -5.63
C SER A 40 -15.80 24.98 -6.43
N LYS A 41 -15.53 25.70 -7.52
CA LYS A 41 -14.31 25.49 -8.33
C LYS A 41 -13.05 25.84 -7.55
N LEU A 42 -13.08 26.90 -6.75
CA LEU A 42 -11.98 27.31 -5.89
C LEU A 42 -11.66 26.22 -4.84
N ASN A 43 -12.67 25.63 -4.20
CA ASN A 43 -12.52 24.47 -3.30
C ASN A 43 -11.80 23.30 -3.98
N ALA A 44 -12.25 22.92 -5.18
CA ALA A 44 -11.63 21.82 -5.93
C ALA A 44 -10.16 22.12 -6.29
N ALA A 45 -9.85 23.37 -6.64
CA ALA A 45 -8.49 23.79 -6.97
C ALA A 45 -7.57 23.83 -5.74
N THR A 46 -8.06 24.30 -4.58
CA THR A 46 -7.30 24.30 -3.33
C THR A 46 -7.08 22.88 -2.80
N ASP A 47 -8.05 21.97 -2.94
CA ASP A 47 -7.88 20.55 -2.58
C ASP A 47 -6.82 19.86 -3.46
N ALA A 48 -6.83 20.13 -4.77
CA ALA A 48 -5.83 19.62 -5.70
C ALA A 48 -4.42 20.17 -5.37
N ALA A 49 -4.35 21.46 -5.02
CA ALA A 49 -3.11 22.12 -4.60
C ALA A 49 -2.56 21.52 -3.29
N GLY A 50 -3.42 21.33 -2.28
CA GLY A 50 -3.04 20.72 -1.00
C GLY A 50 -2.53 19.29 -1.17
N LEU A 51 -3.20 18.51 -2.02
CA LEU A 51 -2.75 17.15 -2.37
C LEU A 51 -1.39 17.14 -3.08
N ALA A 52 -1.20 18.02 -4.07
CA ALA A 52 0.07 18.10 -4.80
C ALA A 52 1.21 18.56 -3.90
N ALA A 53 0.96 19.54 -3.04
CA ALA A 53 1.90 19.99 -2.03
C ALA A 53 2.27 18.86 -1.05
N ALA A 54 1.28 18.11 -0.56
CA ALA A 54 1.49 16.98 0.35
C ALA A 54 2.31 15.84 -0.27
N ARG A 55 2.21 15.63 -1.58
CA ARG A 55 3.05 14.66 -2.30
C ARG A 55 4.47 15.18 -2.49
N ALA A 56 4.61 16.42 -2.94
CA ALA A 56 5.91 17.00 -3.25
C ALA A 56 6.77 17.27 -2.01
N ILE A 57 6.16 17.36 -0.83
CA ILE A 57 6.89 17.49 0.44
C ILE A 57 7.84 16.31 0.69
N SER A 58 7.61 15.14 0.08
CA SER A 58 8.52 14.00 0.20
C SER A 58 9.86 14.22 -0.50
N ASN A 59 9.94 15.18 -1.42
CA ASN A 59 11.05 15.32 -2.36
C ASN A 59 12.18 16.25 -1.88
N GLY A 60 12.31 16.51 -0.57
CA GLY A 60 13.36 17.36 0.00
C GLY A 60 14.14 16.68 1.12
N ALA A 61 15.46 16.89 1.16
CA ALA A 61 16.35 16.30 2.14
C ALA A 61 16.24 16.98 3.53
N ASN A 62 15.81 18.24 3.55
CA ASN A 62 15.63 19.05 4.76
C ASN A 62 14.31 19.83 4.71
N GLN A 63 13.91 20.40 5.85
CA GLN A 63 12.62 21.08 6.00
C GLN A 63 12.44 22.25 5.02
N THR A 64 13.50 22.99 4.72
CA THR A 64 13.46 24.13 3.78
C THR A 64 13.14 23.68 2.36
N GLU A 65 13.83 22.65 1.87
CA GLU A 65 13.56 22.07 0.55
C GLU A 65 12.16 21.46 0.47
N GLN A 66 11.72 20.80 1.54
CA GLN A 66 10.38 20.20 1.63
C GLN A 66 9.29 21.26 1.47
N ILE A 67 9.41 22.39 2.18
CA ILE A 67 8.47 23.52 2.07
C ILE A 67 8.50 24.09 0.65
N ALA A 68 9.68 24.32 0.08
CA ALA A 68 9.81 24.89 -1.27
C ALA A 68 9.16 23.99 -2.33
N ASN A 69 9.42 22.67 -2.28
CA ASN A 69 8.83 21.69 -3.18
C ASN A 69 7.31 21.59 -3.03
N ALA A 70 6.81 21.62 -1.79
CA ALA A 70 5.38 21.62 -1.50
C ALA A 70 4.69 22.86 -2.09
N LYS A 71 5.23 24.06 -1.85
CA LYS A 71 4.69 25.32 -2.39
C LYS A 71 4.69 25.31 -3.93
N ALA A 72 5.81 24.94 -4.55
CA ALA A 72 5.93 24.89 -6.00
C ALA A 72 4.93 23.92 -6.65
N ALA A 73 4.79 22.71 -6.09
CA ALA A 73 3.84 21.73 -6.62
C ALA A 73 2.38 22.16 -6.40
N GLY A 74 2.05 22.65 -5.20
CA GLY A 74 0.70 23.12 -4.91
C GLY A 74 0.28 24.27 -5.82
N GLN A 75 1.16 25.24 -6.07
CA GLN A 75 0.87 26.35 -6.96
C GLN A 75 0.65 25.92 -8.41
N ARG A 76 1.45 24.98 -8.94
CA ARG A 76 1.22 24.42 -10.29
C ARG A 76 -0.14 23.74 -10.38
N PHE A 77 -0.50 22.92 -9.39
CA PHE A 77 -1.78 22.21 -9.41
C PHE A 77 -2.98 23.13 -9.18
N PHE A 78 -2.84 24.17 -8.35
CA PHE A 78 -3.87 25.21 -8.21
C PHE A 78 -4.17 25.86 -9.58
N ASN A 79 -3.13 26.35 -10.25
CA ASN A 79 -3.24 27.04 -11.54
C ASN A 79 -3.79 26.12 -12.65
N ALA A 80 -3.45 24.82 -12.62
CA ALA A 80 -4.01 23.84 -13.54
C ALA A 80 -5.50 23.57 -13.30
N ASN A 81 -5.97 23.70 -12.06
CA ASN A 81 -7.35 23.39 -11.68
C ASN A 81 -8.27 24.61 -11.67
N PHE A 82 -7.74 25.84 -11.61
CA PHE A 82 -8.49 27.08 -11.74
C PHE A 82 -8.01 27.89 -12.97
N PRO A 83 -8.67 27.75 -14.14
CA PRO A 83 -8.24 28.46 -15.34
C PRO A 83 -8.46 29.97 -15.22
N ALA A 84 -7.62 30.74 -15.91
CA ALA A 84 -7.77 32.19 -15.97
C ALA A 84 -9.15 32.59 -16.51
N ASN A 85 -9.74 33.66 -15.94
CA ASN A 85 -11.06 34.17 -16.31
C ASN A 85 -12.22 33.17 -16.16
N TYR A 86 -12.09 32.14 -15.31
CA TYR A 86 -13.19 31.22 -15.01
C TYR A 86 -14.41 32.00 -14.49
N LEU A 87 -15.51 32.00 -15.25
CA LEU A 87 -16.71 32.80 -14.97
C LEU A 87 -16.41 34.28 -14.69
N MET A 88 -15.48 34.86 -15.46
CA MET A 88 -15.00 36.25 -15.30
C MET A 88 -14.34 36.53 -13.94
N SER A 89 -13.98 35.50 -13.19
CA SER A 89 -13.28 35.64 -11.91
C SER A 89 -11.76 35.49 -12.07
N THR A 90 -11.04 36.16 -11.17
CA THR A 90 -9.58 36.05 -11.05
C THR A 90 -9.26 35.43 -9.70
N ALA A 91 -8.72 34.21 -9.70
CA ALA A 91 -8.28 33.55 -8.49
C ALA A 91 -6.88 34.01 -8.06
N THR A 92 -6.71 34.21 -6.77
CA THR A 92 -5.47 34.52 -6.10
C THR A 92 -5.18 33.42 -5.08
N LEU A 93 -4.06 32.73 -5.24
CA LEU A 93 -3.53 31.85 -4.22
C LEU A 93 -2.87 32.73 -3.14
N ASN A 94 -3.39 32.70 -1.92
CA ASN A 94 -2.93 33.60 -0.86
C ASN A 94 -1.67 33.05 -0.19
N ASP A 95 -1.72 31.82 0.33
CA ASP A 95 -0.56 31.10 0.87
C ASP A 95 -0.78 29.58 0.87
N ILE A 96 0.34 28.85 0.87
CA ILE A 96 0.44 27.43 1.20
C ILE A 96 1.33 27.35 2.43
N ASN A 97 0.71 27.18 3.61
CA ASN A 97 1.42 27.00 4.87
C ASN A 97 1.70 25.51 5.09
N VAL A 98 2.89 25.19 5.62
CA VAL A 98 3.31 23.83 5.95
C VAL A 98 3.76 23.81 7.40
N ALA A 99 2.98 23.17 8.27
CA ALA A 99 3.27 22.96 9.68
C ALA A 99 3.74 21.52 9.90
N PHE A 100 4.84 21.37 10.63
CA PHE A 100 5.42 20.07 10.99
C PHE A 100 5.09 19.77 12.44
N ASN A 101 4.27 18.75 12.67
CA ASN A 101 3.96 18.22 14.01
C ASN A 101 4.69 16.89 14.22
N THR A 102 4.68 16.38 15.46
CA THR A 102 5.44 15.20 15.87
C THR A 102 5.11 13.92 15.10
N SER A 103 3.89 13.81 14.55
CA SER A 103 3.40 12.62 13.84
C SER A 103 2.60 12.92 12.57
N GLU A 104 2.51 14.19 12.18
CA GLU A 104 1.83 14.63 10.96
C GLU A 104 2.47 15.88 10.38
N VAL A 105 2.35 16.08 9.06
CA VAL A 105 2.45 17.42 8.47
C VAL A 105 1.08 17.91 8.08
N THR A 106 0.78 19.13 8.47
CA THR A 106 -0.42 19.85 8.06
C THR A 106 -0.05 20.86 6.99
N ILE A 107 -0.72 20.78 5.84
CA ILE A 107 -0.61 21.75 4.76
C ILE A 107 -1.92 22.50 4.66
N THR A 108 -1.85 23.82 4.85
CA THR A 108 -3.01 24.69 4.75
C THR A 108 -2.89 25.53 3.49
N VAL A 109 -3.82 25.33 2.55
CA VAL A 109 -3.90 26.12 1.32
C VAL A 109 -5.03 27.12 1.46
N SER A 110 -4.74 28.39 1.20
CA SER A 110 -5.72 29.46 1.20
C SER A 110 -5.74 30.15 -0.15
N ALA A 111 -6.95 30.37 -0.68
CA ALA A 111 -7.14 31.08 -1.93
C ALA A 111 -8.41 31.92 -1.89
N SER A 112 -8.44 32.96 -2.72
CA SER A 112 -9.61 33.80 -2.94
C SER A 112 -9.85 33.96 -4.44
N ALA A 113 -11.07 34.31 -4.85
CA ALA A 113 -11.34 34.65 -6.24
C ALA A 113 -12.17 35.92 -6.33
N THR A 114 -11.70 36.92 -7.07
CA THR A 114 -12.37 38.22 -7.21
C THR A 114 -13.31 38.20 -8.41
N MET A 115 -14.55 38.63 -8.21
CA MET A 115 -15.57 38.73 -9.26
C MET A 115 -15.92 40.18 -9.60
N PRO A 116 -16.17 40.52 -10.89
CA PRO A 116 -16.60 41.86 -11.28
C PRO A 116 -17.95 42.24 -10.67
N THR A 117 -18.06 43.49 -10.20
CA THR A 117 -19.31 44.06 -9.65
C THR A 117 -20.42 44.19 -10.69
N ALA A 118 -20.05 44.24 -11.99
CA ALA A 118 -20.98 44.29 -13.11
C ALA A 118 -21.94 43.08 -13.16
N LEU A 119 -21.52 41.92 -12.65
CA LEU A 119 -22.38 40.74 -12.55
C LEU A 119 -23.60 41.01 -11.64
N PHE A 120 -23.44 41.83 -10.61
CA PHE A 120 -24.43 42.10 -9.56
C PHE A 120 -25.31 43.33 -9.87
N GLY A 121 -25.44 43.71 -11.14
CA GLY A 121 -26.32 44.80 -11.57
C GLY A 121 -25.91 46.19 -11.07
N GLY A 122 -24.66 46.39 -10.65
CA GLY A 122 -24.16 47.67 -10.14
C GLY A 122 -24.62 48.04 -8.73
N PHE A 123 -25.31 47.13 -8.03
CA PHE A 123 -25.84 47.36 -6.68
C PHE A 123 -24.85 47.05 -5.54
N SER A 124 -23.66 46.50 -5.84
CA SER A 124 -22.62 46.25 -4.82
C SER A 124 -21.58 47.37 -4.79
N THR A 125 -21.15 47.75 -3.59
CA THR A 125 -20.11 48.78 -3.36
C THR A 125 -18.68 48.24 -3.41
N GLY A 126 -18.47 47.05 -3.97
CA GLY A 126 -17.16 46.43 -4.09
C GLY A 126 -17.21 45.01 -4.67
N PRO A 127 -16.08 44.49 -5.18
CA PRO A 127 -16.00 43.14 -5.71
C PRO A 127 -16.22 42.11 -4.61
N LEU A 128 -16.99 41.06 -4.92
CA LEU A 128 -17.14 39.92 -4.04
C LEU A 128 -15.95 38.98 -4.24
N SER A 129 -15.32 38.59 -3.13
CA SER A 129 -14.14 37.74 -3.11
C SER A 129 -14.40 36.49 -2.28
N PRO A 130 -15.10 35.45 -2.80
CA PRO A 130 -15.17 34.15 -2.13
C PRO A 130 -13.76 33.67 -1.76
N ALA A 131 -13.59 33.30 -0.49
CA ALA A 131 -12.36 32.75 0.05
C ALA A 131 -12.58 31.30 0.52
N VAL A 132 -11.52 30.52 0.40
CA VAL A 132 -11.46 29.11 0.77
C VAL A 132 -10.19 28.85 1.56
N LEU A 133 -10.30 28.02 2.59
CA LEU A 133 -9.19 27.47 3.34
C LEU A 133 -9.35 25.95 3.37
N THR A 134 -8.35 25.23 2.87
CA THR A 134 -8.33 23.76 2.86
C THR A 134 -7.11 23.26 3.63
N GLU A 135 -7.34 22.29 4.50
CA GLU A 135 -6.30 21.65 5.29
C GLU A 135 -6.08 20.21 4.79
N THR A 136 -4.83 19.87 4.48
CA THR A 136 -4.41 18.52 4.11
C THR A 136 -3.39 18.03 5.12
N LYS A 137 -3.72 16.96 5.85
CA LYS A 137 -2.80 16.30 6.75
C LYS A 137 -2.06 15.18 6.03
N ARG A 138 -0.83 14.93 6.43
CA ARG A 138 -0.01 13.80 6.00
C ARG A 138 0.55 13.12 7.25
N LYS A 139 0.01 11.95 7.58
CA LYS A 139 0.51 11.09 8.65
C LYS A 139 1.91 10.57 8.31
N ASP A 140 2.72 10.40 9.34
CA ASP A 140 3.98 9.67 9.23
C ASP A 140 3.72 8.21 8.78
N LEU A 141 4.67 7.56 8.11
CA LEU A 141 4.48 6.22 7.53
C LEU A 141 5.43 5.20 8.17
N ASP A 142 4.91 4.04 8.57
CA ASP A 142 5.72 2.84 8.82
C ASP A 142 5.44 1.85 7.70
N MET A 143 6.45 1.54 6.88
CA MET A 143 6.29 0.68 5.72
C MET A 143 7.32 -0.44 5.70
N ILE A 144 6.92 -1.64 5.32
CA ILE A 144 7.84 -2.71 4.93
C ILE A 144 7.66 -3.01 3.45
N VAL A 145 8.75 -3.02 2.71
CA VAL A 145 8.79 -3.43 1.30
C VAL A 145 9.30 -4.86 1.24
N VAL A 146 8.50 -5.74 0.65
CA VAL A 146 8.75 -7.17 0.50
C VAL A 146 8.86 -7.49 -0.97
N LEU A 147 10.04 -7.94 -1.40
CA LEU A 147 10.32 -8.24 -2.81
C LEU A 147 10.54 -9.74 -3.01
N ASP A 148 9.68 -10.36 -3.82
CA ASP A 148 9.91 -11.69 -4.34
C ASP A 148 11.14 -11.68 -5.26
N THR A 149 12.03 -12.64 -5.01
CA THR A 149 13.27 -12.86 -5.76
C THR A 149 13.40 -14.33 -6.17
N SER A 150 12.28 -15.02 -6.33
CA SER A 150 12.23 -16.38 -6.85
C SER A 150 12.69 -16.47 -8.31
N GLY A 151 12.97 -17.70 -8.76
CA GLY A 151 13.55 -17.95 -10.08
C GLY A 151 12.65 -17.56 -11.26
N SER A 152 11.33 -17.58 -11.08
CA SER A 152 10.33 -17.16 -12.10
C SER A 152 10.55 -15.73 -12.58
N LEU A 153 11.05 -14.87 -11.70
CA LEU A 153 11.32 -13.46 -11.94
C LEU A 153 12.66 -13.18 -12.62
N SER A 154 13.52 -14.19 -12.83
CA SER A 154 14.88 -14.01 -13.39
C SER A 154 14.89 -13.24 -14.72
N GLY A 155 13.92 -13.52 -15.60
CA GLY A 155 13.75 -12.79 -16.88
C GLY A 155 13.28 -11.34 -16.74
N SER A 156 12.79 -10.93 -15.57
CA SER A 156 12.31 -9.58 -15.26
C SER A 156 13.15 -8.86 -14.21
N ALA A 157 14.28 -9.45 -13.79
CA ALA A 157 15.11 -8.97 -12.69
C ALA A 157 15.48 -7.48 -12.80
N ALA A 158 15.96 -7.04 -13.96
CA ALA A 158 16.36 -5.65 -14.19
C ALA A 158 15.20 -4.66 -13.95
N ASN A 159 14.00 -4.99 -14.43
CA ASN A 159 12.81 -4.14 -14.33
C ASN A 159 12.27 -4.11 -12.90
N VAL A 160 12.29 -5.24 -12.19
CA VAL A 160 11.93 -5.30 -10.76
C VAL A 160 12.88 -4.42 -9.96
N ARG A 161 14.20 -4.57 -10.13
CA ARG A 161 15.20 -3.75 -9.44
C ARG A 161 15.02 -2.26 -9.72
N SER A 162 14.83 -1.88 -10.98
CA SER A 162 14.65 -0.46 -11.37
C SER A 162 13.35 0.13 -10.81
N SER A 163 12.25 -0.63 -10.86
CA SER A 163 10.95 -0.14 -10.39
C SER A 163 10.90 -0.03 -8.86
N ALA A 164 11.51 -0.96 -8.14
CA ALA A 164 11.64 -0.89 -6.67
C ALA A 164 12.48 0.33 -6.23
N GLN A 165 13.56 0.66 -6.94
CA GLN A 165 14.32 1.89 -6.68
C GLN A 165 13.47 3.14 -6.91
N THR A 166 12.71 3.18 -8.01
CA THR A 166 11.78 4.29 -8.31
C THR A 166 10.70 4.44 -7.25
N PHE A 167 10.20 3.32 -6.71
CA PHE A 167 9.23 3.31 -5.61
C PHE A 167 9.79 3.95 -4.34
N LEU A 168 11.01 3.57 -3.91
CA LEU A 168 11.65 4.12 -2.71
C LEU A 168 11.95 5.63 -2.81
N ASN A 169 12.10 6.15 -4.03
CA ASN A 169 12.29 7.60 -4.27
C ASN A 169 11.05 8.43 -3.94
N GLN A 170 9.86 7.82 -3.81
CA GLN A 170 8.61 8.53 -3.49
C GLN A 170 8.44 8.85 -1.99
N PHE A 171 9.27 8.25 -1.14
CA PHE A 171 9.17 8.36 0.33
C PHE A 171 10.29 9.21 0.90
N ASN A 172 10.02 9.94 1.97
CA ASN A 172 10.94 10.88 2.59
C ASN A 172 11.91 10.17 3.54
N VAL A 173 13.22 10.29 3.30
CA VAL A 173 14.28 9.59 4.07
C VAL A 173 14.43 10.01 5.51
N ALA A 174 13.94 11.20 5.89
CA ALA A 174 14.03 11.69 7.27
C ALA A 174 12.76 11.39 8.06
N ARG A 175 11.61 11.29 7.37
CA ARG A 175 10.29 11.22 7.98
C ARG A 175 9.69 9.83 7.93
N ASP A 176 9.70 9.16 6.78
CA ASP A 176 9.07 7.85 6.62
C ASP A 176 10.00 6.76 7.18
N ARG A 177 9.45 5.77 7.88
CA ARG A 177 10.20 4.57 8.24
C ARG A 177 9.92 3.51 7.21
N VAL A 178 10.99 3.00 6.63
CA VAL A 178 10.91 1.92 5.65
C VAL A 178 11.84 0.80 6.13
N GLY A 179 11.33 -0.42 6.13
CA GLY A 179 12.14 -1.64 6.16
C GLY A 179 12.12 -2.30 4.78
N LEU A 180 13.20 -2.99 4.43
CA LEU A 180 13.34 -3.71 3.16
C LEU A 180 13.70 -5.17 3.47
N LEU A 181 13.00 -6.08 2.80
CA LEU A 181 13.34 -7.48 2.80
C LEU A 181 13.03 -8.11 1.44
N HIS A 182 13.74 -9.18 1.13
CA HIS A 182 13.43 -10.04 0.00
C HIS A 182 13.21 -11.48 0.45
N PHE A 183 12.55 -12.27 -0.39
CA PHE A 183 12.36 -13.69 -0.13
C PHE A 183 12.51 -14.53 -1.39
N SER A 184 12.94 -15.78 -1.21
CA SER A 184 12.64 -16.87 -2.15
C SER A 184 12.36 -18.15 -1.36
N TYR A 185 13.33 -18.96 -0.96
CA TYR A 185 13.10 -20.06 -0.02
C TYR A 185 12.90 -19.58 1.42
N GLY A 186 13.73 -18.63 1.85
CA GLY A 186 13.61 -17.93 3.12
C GLY A 186 13.49 -16.43 2.91
N ALA A 187 13.25 -15.70 4.00
CA ALA A 187 13.20 -14.24 4.00
C ALA A 187 14.48 -13.65 4.59
N VAL A 188 15.07 -12.69 3.87
CA VAL A 188 16.26 -11.95 4.31
C VAL A 188 15.85 -10.51 4.57
N VAL A 189 16.07 -10.04 5.80
CA VAL A 189 15.91 -8.63 6.16
C VAL A 189 17.16 -7.89 5.68
N ASP A 190 17.04 -7.12 4.61
CA ASP A 190 18.14 -6.35 4.03
C ASP A 190 18.40 -5.06 4.81
N ASP A 191 17.32 -4.33 5.12
CA ASP A 191 17.36 -3.12 5.92
C ASP A 191 16.24 -3.18 6.95
N GLN A 192 16.62 -3.32 8.22
CA GLN A 192 15.67 -3.36 9.33
C GLN A 192 14.95 -2.01 9.49
N ILE A 193 13.64 -2.06 9.72
CA ILE A 193 12.88 -0.85 10.06
C ILE A 193 13.39 -0.27 11.38
N ARG A 194 13.67 1.03 11.39
CA ARG A 194 14.15 1.70 12.60
C ARG A 194 13.07 1.65 13.68
N GLN A 195 13.41 1.09 14.84
CA GLN A 195 12.43 0.94 15.92
C GLN A 195 12.10 2.27 16.59
N THR A 196 13.10 3.12 16.86
CA THR A 196 12.91 4.37 17.60
C THR A 196 13.02 5.62 16.72
N ALA A 197 14.09 5.75 15.94
CA ALA A 197 14.30 6.92 15.08
C ALA A 197 13.41 6.87 13.83
N ARG A 198 12.99 8.03 13.32
CA ARG A 198 12.35 8.15 12.01
C ARG A 198 13.37 8.03 10.88
N GLY A 199 12.87 7.90 9.66
CA GLY A 199 13.68 7.83 8.45
C GLY A 199 14.11 6.41 8.06
N PHE A 200 14.79 6.31 6.92
CA PHE A 200 15.38 5.08 6.38
C PHE A 200 16.62 5.39 5.54
N ASP A 201 17.50 4.41 5.37
CA ASP A 201 18.68 4.55 4.52
C ASP A 201 18.35 4.12 3.08
N ARG A 202 18.00 5.10 2.25
CA ARG A 202 17.68 4.83 0.84
C ARG A 202 18.90 4.32 0.07
N THR A 203 20.10 4.80 0.38
CA THR A 203 21.31 4.41 -0.36
C THR A 203 21.62 2.94 -0.12
N SER A 204 21.55 2.50 1.14
CA SER A 204 21.69 1.09 1.54
C SER A 204 20.66 0.21 0.81
N MET A 205 19.38 0.55 0.89
CA MET A 205 18.31 -0.19 0.23
C MET A 205 18.49 -0.30 -1.28
N ILE A 206 18.86 0.81 -1.95
CA ILE A 206 19.14 0.80 -3.39
C ILE A 206 20.31 -0.13 -3.72
N ASN A 207 21.35 -0.19 -2.88
CA ASN A 207 22.49 -1.07 -3.09
C ASN A 207 22.11 -2.55 -2.91
N HIS A 208 21.31 -2.89 -1.88
CA HIS A 208 20.77 -4.24 -1.73
C HIS A 208 19.94 -4.66 -2.94
N ILE A 209 18.98 -3.82 -3.36
CA ILE A 209 18.11 -4.09 -4.52
C ILE A 209 18.92 -4.34 -5.79
N LYS A 210 19.99 -3.56 -6.04
CA LYS A 210 20.85 -3.75 -7.23
C LYS A 210 21.51 -5.13 -7.27
N ASN A 211 21.80 -5.70 -6.10
CA ASN A 211 22.56 -6.93 -5.96
C ASN A 211 21.70 -8.20 -5.80
N TYR A 212 20.37 -8.07 -5.73
CA TYR A 212 19.49 -9.24 -5.59
C TYR A 212 19.70 -10.25 -6.72
N SER A 213 19.95 -11.50 -6.37
CA SER A 213 19.79 -12.63 -7.29
C SER A 213 18.30 -12.96 -7.44
N PHE A 214 17.91 -13.62 -8.53
CA PHE A 214 16.53 -14.09 -8.74
C PHE A 214 16.54 -15.59 -8.95
N THR A 215 16.42 -16.34 -7.85
CA THR A 215 16.65 -17.79 -7.78
C THR A 215 15.84 -18.42 -6.65
N GLY A 216 15.49 -19.69 -6.81
CA GLY A 216 14.82 -20.47 -5.79
C GLY A 216 13.30 -20.44 -5.90
N SER A 217 12.66 -21.01 -4.89
CA SER A 217 11.21 -21.19 -4.80
C SER A 217 10.50 -19.94 -4.28
N THR A 218 9.18 -19.98 -4.15
CA THR A 218 8.33 -18.82 -3.81
C THR A 218 7.69 -19.01 -2.44
N ALA A 219 8.50 -18.90 -1.38
CA ALA A 219 8.07 -19.02 0.01
C ALA A 219 7.48 -17.71 0.54
N SER A 220 6.39 -17.26 -0.10
CA SER A 220 5.69 -16.03 0.29
C SER A 220 5.29 -15.96 1.77
N PRO A 221 4.96 -17.08 2.48
CA PRO A 221 4.76 -17.05 3.92
C PRO A 221 5.96 -16.50 4.70
N GLU A 222 7.19 -16.85 4.33
CA GLU A 222 8.38 -16.35 5.04
C GLU A 222 8.53 -14.84 4.88
N GLY A 223 8.34 -14.34 3.66
CA GLY A 223 8.38 -12.90 3.38
C GLY A 223 7.31 -12.13 4.15
N MET A 224 6.08 -12.66 4.20
CA MET A 224 4.98 -12.00 4.89
C MET A 224 5.13 -12.08 6.42
N TYR A 225 5.62 -13.20 6.94
CA TYR A 225 5.92 -13.38 8.36
C TYR A 225 7.00 -12.37 8.80
N ALA A 226 8.14 -12.32 8.10
CA ALA A 226 9.22 -11.39 8.39
C ALA A 226 8.76 -9.92 8.30
N ALA A 227 7.90 -9.59 7.33
CA ALA A 227 7.35 -8.24 7.19
C ALA A 227 6.46 -7.84 8.37
N ARG A 228 5.60 -8.77 8.83
CA ARG A 228 4.76 -8.55 10.00
C ARG A 228 5.61 -8.36 11.26
N GLU A 229 6.63 -9.20 11.46
CA GLU A 229 7.55 -9.07 12.60
C GLU A 229 8.27 -7.72 12.59
N GLN A 230 8.83 -7.31 11.45
CA GLN A 230 9.47 -6.02 11.28
C GLN A 230 8.54 -4.87 11.64
N ILE A 231 7.35 -4.80 11.04
CA ILE A 231 6.43 -3.68 11.26
C ILE A 231 5.87 -3.65 12.69
N ASN A 232 5.74 -4.80 13.35
CA ASN A 232 5.33 -4.90 14.75
C ASN A 232 6.46 -4.61 15.74
N SER A 233 7.72 -4.71 15.31
CA SER A 233 8.88 -4.41 16.15
C SER A 233 8.99 -2.93 16.53
N VAL A 234 8.32 -2.04 15.80
CA VAL A 234 8.19 -0.63 16.16
C VAL A 234 7.32 -0.50 17.42
N PRO A 235 7.84 -0.02 18.56
CA PRO A 235 7.10 0.00 19.82
C PRO A 235 5.93 0.99 19.80
N THR A 236 4.82 0.59 20.43
CA THR A 236 3.62 1.45 20.62
C THR A 236 3.82 2.51 21.71
N ALA A 237 4.81 2.34 22.58
CA ALA A 237 5.12 3.27 23.65
C ALA A 237 5.43 4.68 23.09
N ASN A 238 5.03 5.71 23.85
CA ASN A 238 5.29 7.12 23.52
C ASN A 238 4.76 7.56 22.14
N ASN A 239 3.69 6.93 21.63
CA ASN A 239 3.15 7.17 20.29
C ASN A 239 4.20 7.06 19.17
N ASN A 240 5.23 6.24 19.38
CA ASN A 240 6.32 6.11 18.43
C ASN A 240 5.85 5.38 17.16
N ARG A 241 4.98 4.38 17.28
CA ARG A 241 4.37 3.69 16.13
C ARG A 241 3.45 4.62 15.34
N SER A 242 3.58 4.62 14.02
CA SER A 242 2.69 5.42 13.17
C SER A 242 1.26 4.86 13.15
N ASN A 243 0.29 5.76 13.00
CA ASN A 243 -1.11 5.43 12.69
C ASN A 243 -1.31 4.96 11.24
N LEU A 244 -0.33 5.14 10.36
CA LEU A 244 -0.31 4.57 9.01
C LEU A 244 0.81 3.53 8.90
N ARG A 245 0.39 2.26 8.87
CA ARG A 245 1.26 1.09 8.80
C ARG A 245 0.96 0.33 7.52
N VAL A 246 1.96 0.07 6.69
CA VAL A 246 1.79 -0.52 5.37
C VAL A 246 2.80 -1.64 5.12
N ILE A 247 2.36 -2.76 4.56
CA ILE A 247 3.23 -3.76 3.96
C ILE A 247 3.00 -3.71 2.44
N VAL A 248 4.05 -3.52 1.66
CA VAL A 248 4.02 -3.58 0.20
C VAL A 248 4.67 -4.88 -0.24
N PHE A 249 3.88 -5.76 -0.83
CA PHE A 249 4.29 -7.13 -1.17
C PHE A 249 4.27 -7.32 -2.69
N PHE A 250 5.43 -7.63 -3.26
CA PHE A 250 5.60 -7.86 -4.69
C PHE A 250 5.84 -9.35 -4.98
N SER A 251 5.18 -9.91 -6.01
CA SER A 251 5.42 -11.27 -6.52
C SER A 251 4.86 -11.43 -7.94
N ASP A 252 5.34 -12.42 -8.72
CA ASP A 252 4.79 -12.80 -10.04
C ASP A 252 4.04 -14.14 -10.05
N GLY A 253 3.95 -14.79 -8.90
CA GLY A 253 3.55 -16.19 -8.82
C GLY A 253 2.60 -16.50 -7.69
N ALA A 254 2.23 -17.78 -7.61
CA ALA A 254 1.51 -18.33 -6.47
C ALA A 254 2.52 -18.99 -5.51
N PRO A 255 2.32 -18.90 -4.19
CA PRO A 255 3.18 -19.58 -3.23
C PRO A 255 3.18 -21.10 -3.44
N ASN A 256 4.35 -21.71 -3.32
CA ASN A 256 4.62 -23.14 -3.52
C ASN A 256 5.51 -23.76 -2.42
N SER A 257 5.95 -22.95 -1.46
CA SER A 257 6.86 -23.35 -0.39
C SER A 257 6.55 -22.57 0.89
N PHE A 258 6.95 -23.13 2.03
CA PHE A 258 6.82 -22.50 3.35
C PHE A 258 7.77 -23.13 4.37
N GLY A 259 8.14 -22.38 5.40
CA GLY A 259 8.95 -22.84 6.51
C GLY A 259 8.18 -23.79 7.43
N THR A 260 8.84 -24.84 7.90
CA THR A 260 8.25 -25.78 8.85
C THR A 260 9.28 -26.62 9.57
N THR A 261 8.92 -27.10 10.75
CA THR A 261 9.56 -28.26 11.39
C THR A 261 8.67 -29.48 11.20
N LEU A 262 9.21 -30.49 10.51
CA LEU A 262 8.53 -31.73 10.14
C LEU A 262 8.62 -32.80 11.23
N LYS A 263 7.72 -33.79 11.18
CA LYS A 263 7.88 -35.05 11.91
C LYS A 263 8.81 -35.98 11.15
N TRP A 264 10.06 -36.06 11.57
CA TRP A 264 11.03 -37.02 11.03
C TRP A 264 10.67 -38.46 11.40
N ASN A 265 10.95 -39.42 10.51
CA ASN A 265 10.68 -40.85 10.73
C ASN A 265 11.58 -41.41 11.84
N SER A 266 12.85 -40.99 11.83
CA SER A 266 13.86 -41.29 12.83
C SER A 266 14.58 -40.02 13.27
N SER A 267 15.10 -40.00 14.50
CA SER A 267 15.85 -38.86 15.03
C SER A 267 17.11 -38.51 14.24
N GLY A 268 17.60 -39.39 13.37
CA GLY A 268 18.78 -39.18 12.53
C GLY A 268 18.51 -38.88 11.06
N ASP A 269 17.25 -38.65 10.67
CA ASP A 269 16.92 -38.44 9.24
C ASP A 269 17.31 -37.06 8.72
N CYS A 270 17.43 -36.05 9.59
CA CYS A 270 17.95 -34.74 9.27
C CYS A 270 19.20 -34.43 10.11
N ARG A 271 20.35 -34.46 9.44
CA ARG A 271 21.67 -34.21 10.01
C ARG A 271 22.48 -33.24 9.15
N ASP A 272 23.37 -32.49 9.79
CA ASP A 272 24.35 -31.64 9.10
C ASP A 272 25.43 -32.48 8.40
N THR A 273 26.33 -31.82 7.67
CA THR A 273 27.48 -32.46 6.99
C THR A 273 28.48 -33.08 7.96
N ALA A 274 28.45 -32.72 9.25
CA ALA A 274 29.24 -33.29 10.34
C ALA A 274 28.49 -34.41 11.09
N ASN A 275 27.33 -34.86 10.59
CA ASN A 275 26.48 -35.90 11.15
C ASN A 275 25.85 -35.56 12.51
N ASN A 276 25.79 -34.29 12.90
CA ASN A 276 25.04 -33.83 14.06
C ASN A 276 23.55 -33.71 13.74
N ASN A 277 22.69 -33.97 14.72
CA ASN A 277 21.26 -33.73 14.56
C ASN A 277 21.00 -32.24 14.32
N LEU A 278 20.28 -31.93 13.24
CA LEU A 278 19.75 -30.59 12.98
C LEU A 278 18.24 -30.62 13.21
N PRO A 279 17.75 -30.41 14.44
CA PRO A 279 16.37 -30.01 14.60
C PRO A 279 16.32 -28.53 14.20
N GLN A 280 16.36 -28.22 12.90
CA GLN A 280 16.19 -26.85 12.43
C GLN A 280 14.96 -26.79 11.53
N ALA A 281 14.09 -25.83 11.80
CA ALA A 281 13.04 -25.49 10.88
C ALA A 281 13.64 -25.11 9.52
N GLY A 282 12.95 -25.49 8.45
CA GLY A 282 13.39 -25.17 7.11
C GLY A 282 12.24 -25.13 6.14
N THR A 283 12.51 -24.59 4.96
CA THR A 283 11.49 -24.41 3.92
C THR A 283 11.33 -25.70 3.13
N ILE A 284 10.14 -26.29 3.23
CA ILE A 284 9.70 -27.38 2.36
C ILE A 284 9.17 -26.80 1.06
N THR A 285 9.46 -27.44 -0.06
CA THR A 285 9.15 -26.91 -1.39
C THR A 285 8.40 -27.91 -2.26
N THR A 286 7.65 -27.37 -3.21
CA THR A 286 7.02 -28.10 -4.31
C THR A 286 7.20 -27.31 -5.61
N ASP A 287 7.07 -28.00 -6.74
CA ASP A 287 7.07 -27.35 -8.05
C ASP A 287 5.73 -26.64 -8.36
N ASP A 288 5.73 -25.80 -9.40
CA ASP A 288 4.54 -25.05 -9.81
C ASP A 288 3.59 -25.86 -10.72
N ASP A 289 4.09 -26.94 -11.33
CA ASP A 289 3.48 -27.65 -12.48
C ASP A 289 2.47 -28.76 -12.11
N GLY A 290 1.76 -28.61 -10.98
CA GLY A 290 0.67 -29.51 -10.60
C GLY A 290 1.07 -30.93 -10.18
N SER A 291 2.36 -31.24 -10.21
CA SER A 291 2.96 -32.51 -9.79
C SER A 291 4.32 -32.24 -9.14
N GLY A 292 4.88 -33.23 -8.46
CA GLY A 292 6.20 -33.11 -7.83
C GLY A 292 6.22 -33.62 -6.40
N THR A 293 7.28 -34.33 -6.05
CA THR A 293 7.47 -34.82 -4.69
C THR A 293 8.00 -33.67 -3.83
N PRO A 294 7.40 -33.38 -2.66
CA PRO A 294 7.92 -32.34 -1.79
C PRO A 294 9.39 -32.57 -1.45
N GLY A 295 10.20 -31.52 -1.62
CA GLY A 295 11.64 -31.51 -1.36
C GLY A 295 12.02 -30.41 -0.38
N GLY A 296 13.31 -30.15 -0.25
CA GLY A 296 13.88 -29.26 0.77
C GLY A 296 14.51 -30.06 1.90
N LEU A 297 15.02 -29.46 2.97
CA LEU A 297 14.72 -28.16 3.54
C LEU A 297 15.75 -27.05 3.28
N TYR A 298 15.28 -25.86 2.95
CA TYR A 298 16.13 -24.67 2.81
C TYR A 298 16.10 -23.79 4.06
N PHE A 299 17.10 -22.95 4.26
CA PHE A 299 17.10 -22.01 5.40
C PHE A 299 15.94 -21.01 5.29
N THR A 300 15.17 -20.84 6.36
CA THR A 300 14.03 -19.89 6.41
C THR A 300 14.46 -18.42 6.45
N ASN A 301 15.74 -18.15 6.71
CA ASN A 301 16.33 -16.82 6.86
C ASN A 301 17.41 -16.51 5.81
N LYS A 302 17.50 -17.30 4.74
CA LYS A 302 18.41 -17.07 3.61
C LYS A 302 17.64 -17.19 2.31
N GLN A 303 18.12 -16.53 1.27
CA GLN A 303 17.45 -16.52 -0.04
C GLN A 303 17.39 -17.93 -0.64
N SER A 304 18.54 -18.49 -1.03
CA SER A 304 18.63 -19.77 -1.74
C SER A 304 19.81 -20.60 -1.25
N ASP A 305 19.80 -20.89 0.04
CA ASP A 305 20.82 -21.72 0.70
C ASP A 305 20.12 -22.91 1.36
N ASP A 306 20.57 -24.12 1.03
CA ASP A 306 20.00 -25.34 1.52
C ASP A 306 20.60 -25.69 2.90
N ILE A 307 19.85 -26.35 3.77
CA ILE A 307 20.33 -26.69 5.13
C ILE A 307 21.52 -27.67 5.08
N GLY A 308 21.71 -28.37 3.97
CA GLY A 308 22.79 -29.33 3.76
C GLY A 308 22.57 -30.67 4.43
N GLY A 309 23.58 -31.54 4.28
CA GLY A 309 23.61 -32.88 4.87
C GLY A 309 22.46 -33.76 4.38
N SER A 310 21.78 -34.44 5.29
CA SER A 310 20.63 -35.31 4.97
C SER A 310 19.28 -34.60 5.07
N CYS A 311 19.28 -33.31 5.40
CA CYS A 311 18.07 -32.51 5.59
C CYS A 311 17.47 -31.98 4.28
N THR A 312 18.17 -32.13 3.14
CA THR A 312 17.80 -31.58 1.83
C THR A 312 17.52 -32.62 0.74
N PRO A 313 16.76 -33.72 1.01
CA PRO A 313 16.45 -34.69 -0.03
C PRO A 313 15.56 -34.09 -1.13
N SER A 314 15.70 -34.63 -2.35
CA SER A 314 14.74 -34.38 -3.44
C SER A 314 13.35 -34.98 -3.17
N ASP A 315 13.28 -35.98 -2.29
CA ASP A 315 12.04 -36.56 -1.77
C ASP A 315 12.07 -36.60 -0.24
N ILE A 316 11.43 -35.62 0.38
CA ILE A 316 11.40 -35.49 1.83
C ILE A 316 10.48 -36.51 2.50
N THR A 317 9.58 -37.16 1.75
CA THR A 317 8.65 -38.17 2.29
C THR A 317 9.37 -39.45 2.69
N THR A 318 10.57 -39.69 2.13
CA THR A 318 11.45 -40.78 2.57
C THR A 318 12.02 -40.57 3.97
N LYS A 319 12.04 -39.32 4.47
CA LYS A 319 12.68 -38.90 5.71
C LYS A 319 11.69 -38.39 6.77
N ALA A 320 10.56 -37.83 6.34
CA ALA A 320 9.54 -37.27 7.21
C ALA A 320 8.16 -37.86 6.92
N SER A 321 7.32 -37.95 7.96
CA SER A 321 5.99 -38.58 7.89
C SER A 321 4.82 -37.60 7.98
N ALA A 322 5.00 -36.41 8.55
CA ALA A 322 3.89 -35.48 8.75
C ALA A 322 4.30 -33.99 8.79
N LEU A 323 3.43 -33.16 8.22
CA LEU A 323 3.33 -31.73 8.48
C LEU A 323 2.81 -31.48 9.91
N PRO A 324 3.18 -30.37 10.56
CA PRO A 324 2.63 -29.98 11.85
C PRO A 324 1.21 -29.42 11.71
N ASP A 325 0.47 -29.37 12.82
CA ASP A 325 -0.89 -28.84 12.87
C ASP A 325 -0.90 -27.31 12.70
N TRP A 326 0.13 -26.65 13.23
CA TRP A 326 0.29 -25.19 13.24
C TRP A 326 1.66 -24.80 12.67
N TYR A 327 1.71 -23.63 12.04
CA TYR A 327 2.95 -23.04 11.56
C TYR A 327 3.96 -22.87 12.71
N ASN A 328 5.15 -23.44 12.54
CA ASN A 328 6.14 -23.60 13.59
C ASN A 328 7.57 -23.24 13.14
N ALA A 329 7.74 -22.63 11.97
CA ALA A 329 9.07 -22.40 11.38
C ALA A 329 9.97 -21.47 12.20
N HIS A 330 9.37 -20.52 12.92
CA HIS A 330 10.09 -19.51 13.71
C HIS A 330 9.92 -19.72 15.22
N ASN A 331 9.55 -20.93 15.65
CA ASN A 331 9.56 -21.27 17.08
C ASN A 331 11.00 -21.56 17.55
N VAL A 332 11.68 -20.51 18.00
CA VAL A 332 13.10 -20.51 18.40
C VAL A 332 13.42 -21.30 19.68
N GLN A 333 12.42 -21.79 20.42
CA GLN A 333 12.67 -22.36 21.75
C GLN A 333 12.97 -23.86 21.75
N THR A 334 12.47 -24.62 20.77
CA THR A 334 12.52 -26.08 20.88
C THR A 334 12.79 -26.83 19.57
N ASN A 335 12.48 -26.26 18.40
CA ASN A 335 12.45 -26.98 17.12
C ASN A 335 11.74 -28.36 17.23
N ILE A 336 10.73 -28.44 18.09
CA ILE A 336 9.93 -29.64 18.33
C ILE A 336 8.73 -29.63 17.37
N TRP A 337 8.49 -30.75 16.70
CA TRP A 337 7.27 -30.97 15.93
C TRP A 337 6.05 -30.87 16.84
N ASN A 338 5.08 -30.02 16.48
CA ASN A 338 3.87 -29.75 17.27
C ASN A 338 4.14 -29.41 18.75
N ASP A 339 5.16 -28.60 19.01
CA ASP A 339 5.46 -28.10 20.36
C ASP A 339 4.20 -27.51 21.04
N PRO A 340 3.74 -28.07 22.18
CA PRO A 340 2.57 -27.57 22.88
C PRO A 340 2.76 -26.16 23.45
N ALA A 341 4.01 -25.71 23.64
CA ALA A 341 4.33 -24.37 24.11
C ALA A 341 4.39 -23.32 22.97
N ALA A 342 4.40 -23.77 21.70
CA ALA A 342 4.43 -22.87 20.55
C ALA A 342 3.18 -21.99 20.46
N VAL A 343 3.35 -20.76 20.00
CA VAL A 343 2.22 -19.89 19.64
C VAL A 343 1.48 -20.49 18.44
N ARG A 344 0.21 -20.81 18.64
CA ARG A 344 -0.68 -21.41 17.62
C ARG A 344 -1.46 -20.32 16.89
N GLU A 345 -0.78 -19.60 16.01
CA GLU A 345 -1.39 -18.46 15.30
C GLU A 345 -1.92 -18.83 13.91
N PHE A 346 -1.18 -19.62 13.13
CA PHE A 346 -1.54 -19.96 11.75
C PHE A 346 -1.67 -21.48 11.59
N PRO A 347 -2.88 -22.02 11.36
CA PRO A 347 -3.06 -23.46 11.18
C PRO A 347 -2.50 -23.90 9.83
N ILE A 348 -1.72 -24.98 9.84
CA ILE A 348 -1.31 -25.69 8.62
C ILE A 348 -2.37 -26.74 8.29
N VAL A 349 -2.68 -27.63 9.24
CA VAL A 349 -3.78 -28.59 9.10
C VAL A 349 -5.09 -27.86 9.34
N THR A 350 -5.93 -27.79 8.30
CA THR A 350 -7.15 -26.99 8.33
C THR A 350 -8.19 -27.53 7.35
N SER A 351 -9.47 -27.20 7.58
CA SER A 351 -10.57 -27.46 6.66
C SER A 351 -10.92 -26.26 5.77
N SER A 352 -10.30 -25.10 5.98
CA SER A 352 -10.59 -23.84 5.27
C SER A 352 -9.38 -22.88 5.30
N PRO A 353 -9.18 -22.03 4.27
CA PRO A 353 -9.96 -21.94 3.03
C PRO A 353 -9.67 -23.09 2.06
N ARG A 354 -8.47 -23.68 2.11
CA ARG A 354 -8.11 -24.90 1.39
C ARG A 354 -7.87 -26.02 2.39
N VAL A 355 -8.44 -27.19 2.16
CA VAL A 355 -8.29 -28.33 3.07
C VAL A 355 -6.86 -28.86 3.02
N VAL A 356 -6.20 -28.93 4.18
CA VAL A 356 -4.85 -29.47 4.34
C VAL A 356 -4.89 -30.52 5.44
N THR A 357 -4.37 -31.70 5.14
CA THR A 357 -4.12 -32.77 6.13
C THR A 357 -2.65 -32.80 6.51
N SER A 358 -2.28 -33.56 7.56
CA SER A 358 -0.88 -33.72 7.97
C SER A 358 0.01 -34.48 6.98
N ALA A 359 -0.55 -35.17 5.98
CA ALA A 359 0.25 -35.90 5.00
C ALA A 359 1.15 -34.97 4.18
N ILE A 360 2.42 -35.33 4.00
CA ILE A 360 3.37 -34.58 3.17
C ILE A 360 3.11 -34.94 1.70
N THR A 361 2.30 -34.13 1.04
CA THR A 361 1.95 -34.30 -0.38
C THR A 361 2.10 -32.97 -1.10
N TYR A 362 2.31 -33.04 -2.42
CA TYR A 362 2.25 -31.87 -3.31
C TYR A 362 1.08 -30.94 -2.96
N LYS A 363 -0.11 -31.54 -2.89
CA LYS A 363 -1.37 -30.86 -2.62
C LYS A 363 -1.39 -30.16 -1.27
N ASN A 364 -0.97 -30.83 -0.20
CA ASN A 364 -0.99 -30.24 1.13
C ASN A 364 0.06 -29.13 1.28
N VAL A 365 1.26 -29.30 0.71
CA VAL A 365 2.31 -28.27 0.79
C VAL A 365 1.91 -27.01 0.03
N ASN A 366 1.40 -27.17 -1.19
CA ASN A 366 0.96 -26.06 -2.03
C ASN A 366 -0.24 -25.30 -1.42
N ARG A 367 -1.23 -26.03 -0.89
CA ARG A 367 -2.37 -25.43 -0.17
C ARG A 367 -1.95 -24.75 1.12
N ALA A 368 -1.04 -25.34 1.90
CA ALA A 368 -0.53 -24.75 3.13
C ALA A 368 0.19 -23.43 2.84
N ALA A 369 1.09 -23.39 1.84
CA ALA A 369 1.80 -22.16 1.46
C ALA A 369 0.84 -20.99 1.15
N ARG A 370 -0.26 -21.27 0.42
CA ARG A 370 -1.27 -20.26 0.06
C ARG A 370 -2.13 -19.85 1.25
N ASN A 371 -2.57 -20.80 2.05
CA ASN A 371 -3.34 -20.52 3.26
C ASN A 371 -2.53 -19.68 4.25
N LEU A 372 -1.25 -20.01 4.45
CA LEU A 372 -0.37 -19.34 5.40
C LEU A 372 -0.16 -17.87 5.03
N VAL A 373 0.20 -17.56 3.77
CA VAL A 373 0.43 -16.16 3.38
C VAL A 373 -0.85 -15.32 3.45
N GLU A 374 -2.00 -15.90 3.05
CA GLU A 374 -3.31 -15.24 3.18
C GLU A 374 -3.66 -14.99 4.66
N ALA A 375 -3.40 -15.97 5.54
CA ALA A 375 -3.67 -15.87 6.97
C ALA A 375 -2.75 -14.85 7.67
N MET A 376 -1.46 -14.85 7.35
CA MET A 376 -0.49 -13.87 7.86
C MET A 376 -0.86 -12.45 7.44
N ALA A 377 -1.25 -12.25 6.18
CA ALA A 377 -1.73 -10.95 5.71
C ALA A 377 -3.05 -10.53 6.37
N SER A 378 -3.98 -11.47 6.56
CA SER A 378 -5.20 -11.20 7.33
C SER A 378 -4.88 -10.78 8.76
N LYS A 379 -3.91 -11.44 9.41
CA LYS A 379 -3.51 -11.09 10.77
C LYS A 379 -2.85 -9.73 10.86
N SER A 380 -1.98 -9.36 9.91
CA SER A 380 -1.44 -8.00 9.83
C SER A 380 -2.55 -6.95 9.73
N ARG A 381 -3.61 -7.23 8.97
CA ARG A 381 -4.77 -6.33 8.87
C ARG A 381 -5.56 -6.22 10.17
N ASP A 382 -5.68 -7.30 10.94
CA ASP A 382 -6.26 -7.26 12.30
C ASP A 382 -5.46 -6.36 13.25
N GLU A 383 -4.18 -6.13 12.95
CA GLU A 383 -3.27 -5.25 13.69
C GLU A 383 -3.22 -3.83 13.11
N GLY A 384 -4.19 -3.47 12.26
CA GLY A 384 -4.31 -2.16 11.64
C GLY A 384 -3.29 -1.87 10.53
N VAL A 385 -2.63 -2.91 10.00
CA VAL A 385 -1.68 -2.76 8.88
C VAL A 385 -2.42 -2.88 7.55
N TYR A 386 -2.22 -1.91 6.66
CA TYR A 386 -2.65 -2.01 5.27
C TYR A 386 -1.67 -2.92 4.51
N VAL A 387 -2.18 -3.89 3.77
CA VAL A 387 -1.34 -4.75 2.91
C VAL A 387 -1.64 -4.38 1.47
N PHE A 388 -0.61 -3.98 0.73
CA PHE A 388 -0.69 -3.57 -0.66
C PHE A 388 0.10 -4.58 -1.47
N THR A 389 -0.47 -5.06 -2.57
CA THR A 389 0.17 -6.10 -3.38
C THR A 389 0.40 -5.64 -4.81
N LEU A 390 1.55 -6.04 -5.37
CA LEU A 390 1.89 -5.82 -6.76
C LEU A 390 2.18 -7.17 -7.41
N GLY A 391 1.45 -7.46 -8.48
CA GLY A 391 1.62 -8.63 -9.29
C GLY A 391 2.30 -8.33 -10.62
N LEU A 392 3.23 -9.18 -11.08
CA LEU A 392 3.83 -9.09 -12.42
C LEU A 392 3.47 -10.30 -13.30
N GLY A 393 3.17 -10.05 -14.57
CA GLY A 393 3.25 -11.05 -15.64
C GLY A 393 2.01 -11.93 -15.81
N ALA A 394 1.97 -12.65 -16.93
CA ALA A 394 0.84 -13.50 -17.30
C ALA A 394 0.63 -14.69 -16.35
N SER A 395 1.68 -15.16 -15.68
CA SER A 395 1.64 -16.29 -14.74
C SER A 395 0.62 -16.10 -13.62
N LEU A 396 0.37 -14.87 -13.19
CA LEU A 396 -0.64 -14.55 -12.18
C LEU A 396 -2.07 -14.83 -12.62
N LYS A 397 -2.33 -14.87 -13.93
CA LYS A 397 -3.65 -15.12 -14.53
C LYS A 397 -3.86 -16.59 -14.86
N THR A 398 -2.78 -17.36 -14.93
CA THR A 398 -2.80 -18.81 -15.17
C THR A 398 -3.07 -19.54 -13.86
N GLY A 399 -3.92 -20.56 -13.91
CA GLY A 399 -4.16 -21.42 -12.76
C GLY A 399 -2.96 -22.33 -12.50
N THR A 400 -2.39 -22.29 -11.30
CA THR A 400 -1.23 -23.11 -10.91
C THR A 400 -1.47 -23.83 -9.58
N GLY A 401 -0.61 -24.80 -9.29
CA GLY A 401 -0.71 -25.59 -8.06
C GLY A 401 -1.84 -26.60 -8.04
N ALA A 402 -2.10 -27.14 -6.85
CA ALA A 402 -2.94 -28.33 -6.67
C ALA A 402 -4.43 -28.11 -6.98
N ASP A 403 -4.88 -26.86 -6.93
CA ASP A 403 -6.28 -26.47 -7.15
C ASP A 403 -6.47 -25.61 -8.41
N GLY A 404 -5.41 -25.43 -9.23
CA GLY A 404 -5.48 -24.62 -10.46
C GLY A 404 -5.82 -23.15 -10.20
N GLU A 405 -5.35 -22.59 -9.08
CA GLU A 405 -5.70 -21.25 -8.64
C GLU A 405 -4.78 -20.19 -9.23
N LYS A 406 -5.31 -18.98 -9.39
CA LYS A 406 -4.54 -17.84 -9.89
C LYS A 406 -3.71 -17.24 -8.77
N GLY A 407 -2.42 -16.98 -9.01
CA GLY A 407 -1.58 -16.21 -8.09
C GLY A 407 -2.16 -14.82 -7.79
N GLU A 408 -2.86 -14.22 -8.76
CA GLU A 408 -3.62 -12.97 -8.58
C GLU A 408 -4.62 -13.06 -7.42
N ASP A 409 -5.35 -14.16 -7.28
CA ASP A 409 -6.38 -14.29 -6.25
C ASP A 409 -5.75 -14.28 -4.85
N THR A 410 -4.59 -14.91 -4.69
CA THR A 410 -3.80 -14.88 -3.45
C THR A 410 -3.36 -13.45 -3.13
N LEU A 411 -2.79 -12.72 -4.11
CA LEU A 411 -2.36 -11.33 -3.92
C LEU A 411 -3.53 -10.39 -3.60
N LYS A 412 -4.70 -10.61 -4.20
CA LYS A 412 -5.92 -9.84 -3.86
C LYS A 412 -6.41 -10.16 -2.45
N CYS A 413 -6.42 -11.43 -2.06
CA CYS A 413 -6.73 -11.85 -0.69
C CYS A 413 -5.77 -11.27 0.34
N MET A 414 -4.48 -11.19 0.02
CA MET A 414 -3.47 -10.51 0.84
C MET A 414 -3.68 -9.01 0.91
N ALA A 415 -4.13 -8.35 -0.16
CA ALA A 415 -4.42 -6.92 -0.12
C ALA A 415 -5.78 -6.58 0.50
N ASN A 416 -6.67 -7.56 0.69
CA ASN A 416 -8.09 -7.30 1.02
C ASN A 416 -8.71 -6.31 0.02
N SER A 417 -8.36 -6.44 -1.26
CA SER A 417 -8.87 -5.55 -2.31
C SER A 417 -10.36 -5.81 -2.52
N THR A 418 -11.10 -4.80 -2.95
CA THR A 418 -12.57 -4.90 -3.15
C THR A 418 -12.97 -5.90 -4.24
N ASP A 419 -12.03 -6.24 -5.12
CA ASP A 419 -12.19 -7.25 -6.17
C ASP A 419 -11.57 -8.60 -5.78
N ALA A 420 -11.17 -8.78 -4.52
CA ALA A 420 -10.69 -10.05 -4.01
C ALA A 420 -11.82 -11.09 -3.96
N PRO A 421 -11.49 -12.39 -4.05
CA PRO A 421 -12.46 -13.45 -3.86
C PRO A 421 -13.26 -13.30 -2.57
N ALA A 422 -14.55 -13.65 -2.61
CA ALA A 422 -15.47 -13.50 -1.47
C ALA A 422 -15.01 -14.27 -0.21
N ARG A 423 -14.17 -15.30 -0.36
CA ARG A 423 -13.59 -16.07 0.75
C ARG A 423 -12.68 -15.24 1.67
N CYS A 424 -12.16 -14.11 1.21
CA CYS A 424 -11.09 -13.37 1.90
C CYS A 424 -11.33 -11.86 2.03
N PHE A 425 -12.23 -11.26 1.23
CA PHE A 425 -12.56 -9.84 1.39
C PHE A 425 -13.34 -9.59 2.68
N ASN A 426 -12.96 -8.55 3.42
CA ASN A 426 -13.64 -8.10 4.62
C ASN A 426 -13.57 -6.57 4.72
N ALA A 427 -14.72 -5.91 4.57
CA ALA A 427 -14.84 -4.45 4.61
C ALA A 427 -14.53 -3.83 5.98
N ASN A 428 -14.53 -4.63 7.07
CA ASN A 428 -14.21 -4.17 8.42
C ASN A 428 -12.70 -4.16 8.71
N LYS A 429 -11.89 -4.69 7.79
CA LYS A 429 -10.42 -4.69 7.89
C LYS A 429 -9.83 -3.63 6.95
N PRO A 430 -8.59 -3.15 7.20
CA PRO A 430 -7.88 -2.30 6.25
C PRO A 430 -7.99 -2.81 4.80
N VAL A 431 -8.54 -1.98 3.92
CA VAL A 431 -8.70 -2.28 2.49
C VAL A 431 -7.48 -1.76 1.75
N GLY A 432 -6.67 -2.66 1.24
CA GLY A 432 -5.46 -2.35 0.48
C GLY A 432 -5.71 -2.22 -1.02
N VAL A 433 -4.61 -2.09 -1.76
CA VAL A 433 -4.62 -2.01 -3.22
C VAL A 433 -3.84 -3.18 -3.80
N TYR A 434 -4.47 -3.88 -4.74
CA TYR A 434 -3.78 -4.77 -5.68
C TYR A 434 -3.50 -4.02 -6.99
N CYS A 435 -2.29 -4.16 -7.52
CA CYS A 435 -1.94 -3.68 -8.85
C CYS A 435 -1.37 -4.81 -9.70
N PHE A 436 -1.96 -5.01 -10.87
CA PHE A 436 -1.50 -5.98 -11.86
C PHE A 436 -0.67 -5.28 -12.94
N ALA A 437 0.61 -5.61 -13.02
CA ALA A 437 1.50 -5.24 -14.11
C ALA A 437 1.51 -6.38 -15.13
N ALA A 438 0.82 -6.20 -16.26
CA ALA A 438 0.74 -7.23 -17.30
C ALA A 438 2.11 -7.49 -17.94
N THR A 439 2.90 -6.42 -18.11
CA THR A 439 4.25 -6.46 -18.66
C THR A 439 5.24 -5.77 -17.71
N GLN A 440 6.53 -5.95 -17.99
CA GLN A 440 7.60 -5.26 -17.28
C GLN A 440 7.49 -3.72 -17.38
N ALA A 441 6.90 -3.19 -18.45
CA ALA A 441 6.69 -1.75 -18.63
C ALA A 441 5.63 -1.19 -17.66
N ASP A 442 4.71 -2.04 -17.20
CA ASP A 442 3.61 -1.66 -16.30
C ASP A 442 4.02 -1.64 -14.82
N LEU A 443 5.22 -2.15 -14.49
CA LEU A 443 5.73 -2.19 -13.12
C LEU A 443 5.84 -0.80 -12.49
N THR A 444 6.50 0.14 -13.18
CA THR A 444 6.70 1.50 -12.66
C THR A 444 5.38 2.25 -12.45
N PRO A 445 4.41 2.22 -13.40
CA PRO A 445 3.06 2.70 -13.16
C PRO A 445 2.38 2.05 -11.94
N CYS A 446 2.51 0.73 -11.77
CA CYS A 446 1.92 0.04 -10.63
C CYS A 446 2.54 0.46 -9.29
N PHE A 447 3.86 0.53 -9.19
CA PHE A 447 4.54 1.03 -7.99
C PHE A 447 4.14 2.48 -7.69
N SER A 448 4.02 3.32 -8.70
CA SER A 448 3.55 4.71 -8.56
C SER A 448 2.11 4.78 -8.07
N LYS A 449 1.23 3.89 -8.55
CA LYS A 449 -0.16 3.76 -8.07
C LYS A 449 -0.20 3.37 -6.59
N LEU A 450 0.62 2.40 -6.16
CA LEU A 450 0.70 1.99 -4.77
C LEU A 450 1.21 3.12 -3.88
N ALA A 451 2.31 3.79 -4.27
CA ALA A 451 2.84 4.95 -3.53
C ALA A 451 1.80 6.07 -3.39
N SER A 452 1.10 6.39 -4.48
CA SER A 452 0.02 7.39 -4.48
C SER A 452 -1.13 7.01 -3.55
N ALA A 453 -1.52 5.74 -3.50
CA ALA A 453 -2.56 5.24 -2.61
C ALA A 453 -2.13 5.31 -1.13
N ILE A 454 -0.90 4.94 -0.80
CA ILE A 454 -0.33 5.06 0.55
C ILE A 454 -0.37 6.53 1.02
N LEU A 455 0.12 7.44 0.17
CA LEU A 455 0.12 8.87 0.46
C LEU A 455 -1.30 9.44 0.60
N ARG A 456 -2.30 8.85 -0.06
CA ARG A 456 -3.70 9.27 0.08
C ARG A 456 -4.32 8.82 1.41
N ILE A 457 -3.99 7.63 1.90
CA ILE A 457 -4.50 7.13 3.20
C ILE A 457 -3.90 7.92 4.38
N SER A 458 -2.72 8.52 4.17
CA SER A 458 -2.11 9.41 5.16
C SER A 458 -2.90 10.70 5.44
N LYS A 459 -3.97 10.98 4.68
CA LYS A 459 -4.85 12.13 4.88
C LYS A 459 -5.66 12.10 6.18
#